data_AF-A0A970FAX9-F1
#
_entry.id   AF-A0A970FAX9-F1
#
_cell.length_a   1.000
_cell.length_b   1.000
_cell.length_c   1.000
_cell.angle_alpha   90.00
_cell.angle_beta   90.00
_cell.angle_gamma   90.00
#
_symmetry.space_group_name_H-M   'P 1'
#
loop_
_entity.id
_entity.type
_entity.pdbx_description
1 polymer ?
#
loop_
_entity_poly.entity_id
_entity_poly.type
_entity_poly.pdbx_seq_one_letter_code
_entity_poly.pdbx_strand_id
1 'polypeptide(L)' 'MGLFEDLERVKLRFIAISEQLLAEELITSEQFDEILLLLDNLDEYDQQYINQKLNELTDGKLDLLFWDHNN' A
#
# COMPACT_ATOMS: atom_id res chain seq x y z
N MET A 1 -18.22 -7.19 10.88
CA MET A 1 -18.60 -6.68 9.55
C MET A 1 -17.51 -5.69 9.16
N GLY A 2 -16.62 -5.90 8.21
CA GLY A 2 -16.31 -7.06 7.38
C GLY A 2 -14.91 -6.78 6.82
N LEU A 3 -13.90 -7.53 7.24
CA LEU A 3 -12.49 -7.30 6.88
C LEU A 3 -12.27 -7.20 5.35
N PHE A 4 -13.15 -7.82 4.56
CA PHE A 4 -13.15 -7.78 3.10
C PHE A 4 -13.67 -6.45 2.50
N GLU A 5 -14.64 -5.76 3.13
CA GLU A 5 -15.07 -4.41 2.70
C GLU A 5 -14.02 -3.36 3.06
N ASP A 6 -13.23 -3.62 4.12
CA ASP A 6 -12.07 -2.81 4.47
C ASP A 6 -10.92 -3.01 3.49
N LEU A 7 -10.68 -4.24 3.02
CA LEU A 7 -9.53 -4.55 2.15
C LEU A 7 -9.62 -3.84 0.79
N GLU A 8 -10.78 -3.85 0.14
CA GLU A 8 -10.99 -3.15 -1.13
C GLU A 8 -10.87 -1.62 -0.97
N ARG A 9 -11.35 -1.09 0.15
CA ARG A 9 -11.20 0.33 0.52
C ARG A 9 -9.75 0.69 0.85
N VAL A 10 -8.98 -0.25 1.40
CA VAL A 10 -7.54 -0.10 1.65
C VAL A 10 -6.81 -0.09 0.31
N LYS A 11 -7.08 -1.02 -0.62
CA LYS A 11 -6.49 -1.05 -1.98
C LYS A 11 -6.69 0.30 -2.69
N LEU A 12 -7.93 0.79 -2.77
CA LEU A 12 -8.24 2.06 -3.46
C LEU A 12 -7.49 3.25 -2.86
N ARG A 13 -7.41 3.33 -1.53
CA ARG A 13 -6.69 4.43 -0.88
C ARG A 13 -5.18 4.29 -1.00
N PHE A 14 -4.65 3.07 -1.01
CA PHE A 14 -3.24 2.82 -1.29
C PHE A 14 -2.86 3.28 -2.68
N ILE A 15 -3.66 2.93 -3.70
CA ILE A 15 -3.48 3.41 -5.07
C ILE A 15 -3.46 4.94 -5.08
N ALA A 16 -4.43 5.60 -4.44
CA ALA A 16 -4.51 7.06 -4.40
C ALA A 16 -3.30 7.74 -3.71
N ILE A 17 -2.71 7.12 -2.69
CA ILE A 17 -1.50 7.63 -2.03
C ILE A 17 -0.28 7.40 -2.91
N SER A 18 -0.15 6.21 -3.48
CA SER A 18 0.96 5.87 -4.38
C SER A 18 0.94 6.74 -5.65
N GLU A 19 -0.24 7.11 -6.16
CA GLU A 19 -0.39 8.09 -7.24
C GLU A 19 0.11 9.49 -6.83
N GLN A 20 -0.18 9.93 -5.60
CA GLN A 20 0.35 11.19 -5.08
C GLN A 20 1.87 11.14 -4.95
N LEU A 21 2.43 10.06 -4.40
CA LEU A 21 3.87 9.89 -4.27
C LEU A 21 4.57 9.86 -5.64
N LEU A 22 3.94 9.26 -6.65
CA LEU A 22 4.45 9.26 -8.03
C LEU A 22 4.40 10.68 -8.63
N ALA A 23 3.30 11.41 -8.41
CA ALA A 23 3.15 12.79 -8.87
C ALA A 23 4.13 13.75 -8.19
N GLU A 24 4.51 13.48 -6.94
CA GLU A 24 5.53 14.22 -6.18
C GLU A 24 6.97 13.74 -6.47
N GLU A 25 7.17 12.82 -7.42
CA GLU A 25 8.47 12.21 -7.76
C GLU A 25 9.16 11.56 -6.55
N LEU A 26 8.39 11.17 -5.52
CA LEU A 26 8.87 10.53 -4.30
C LEU A 26 9.08 9.03 -4.46
N ILE A 27 8.41 8.43 -5.44
CA ILE A 27 8.59 7.05 -5.93
C ILE A 27 8.67 7.07 -7.47
N THR A 28 9.31 6.06 -8.05
CA THR A 28 9.36 5.89 -9.50
C THR A 28 8.14 5.14 -10.03
N SER A 29 7.90 5.23 -11.35
CA SER A 29 6.84 4.46 -12.00
C SER A 29 7.02 2.95 -11.82
N GLU A 30 8.27 2.46 -11.75
CA GLU A 30 8.56 1.05 -11.49
C GLU A 30 8.17 0.64 -10.06
N GLN A 31 8.47 1.48 -9.06
CA GLN A 31 8.05 1.25 -7.68
C GLN A 31 6.52 1.29 -7.54
N PHE A 32 5.85 2.16 -8.29
CA PHE A 32 4.39 2.22 -8.34
C PHE A 32 3.77 0.94 -8.90
N ASP A 33 4.31 0.42 -10.01
CA ASP A 33 3.88 -0.86 -10.60
C ASP A 33 4.06 -2.03 -9.62
N GLU A 34 5.18 -2.08 -8.88
CA GLU A 34 5.40 -3.11 -7.85
C GLU A 34 4.40 -2.98 -6.69
N ILE A 35 4.04 -1.76 -6.28
CA ILE A 35 3.00 -1.54 -5.27
C ILE A 35 1.64 -2.05 -5.77
N LEU A 36 1.27 -1.77 -7.03
CA LEU A 36 0.03 -2.27 -7.62
C LEU A 36 -0.01 -3.80 -7.64
N LEU A 37 1.08 -4.45 -8.05
CA LEU A 37 1.20 -5.91 -8.02
C LEU A 37 1.07 -6.47 -6.60
N LEU A 38 1.66 -5.80 -5.61
CA LEU A 38 1.54 -6.18 -4.21
C LEU A 38 0.09 -6.07 -3.72
N LEU A 39 -0.63 -5.02 -4.12
CA LEU A 39 -2.02 -4.77 -3.77
C LEU A 39 -3.00 -5.71 -4.48
N ASP A 40 -2.70 -6.15 -5.70
CA ASP A 40 -3.51 -7.15 -6.38
C ASP A 40 -3.44 -8.49 -5.65
N ASN A 41 -2.26 -8.86 -5.17
CA ASN A 41 -2.01 -10.10 -4.45
C ASN A 41 -2.15 -9.98 -2.91
N LEU A 42 -2.76 -8.90 -2.41
CA LEU A 42 -2.99 -8.63 -0.98
C LEU A 42 -3.73 -9.78 -0.28
N ASP A 43 -4.61 -10.47 -0.99
CA ASP A 43 -5.39 -11.60 -0.48
C ASP A 43 -4.53 -12.87 -0.27
N GLU A 44 -3.37 -12.94 -0.94
CA GLU A 44 -2.42 -14.05 -0.82
C GLU A 44 -1.31 -13.78 0.21
N TYR A 45 -1.13 -12.53 0.63
CA TYR A 45 -0.05 -12.10 1.52
C TYR A 45 -0.56 -11.64 2.88
N ASP A 46 0.19 -11.99 3.93
CA ASP A 46 -0.10 -11.51 5.28
C ASP A 46 0.21 -10.02 5.43
N GLN A 47 -0.56 -9.32 6.27
CA GLN A 47 -0.42 -7.89 6.53
C GLN A 47 1.01 -7.47 6.93
N GLN A 48 1.72 -8.32 7.68
CA GLN A 48 3.13 -8.11 8.06
C GLN A 48 4.06 -8.06 6.84
N TYR A 49 3.87 -8.97 5.89
CA TYR A 49 4.68 -9.05 4.67
C TYR A 49 4.45 -7.84 3.77
N ILE A 50 3.20 -7.43 3.65
CA ILE A 50 2.79 -6.29 2.83
C ILE A 50 3.38 -5.00 3.40
N ASN A 51 3.31 -4.82 4.72
CA ASN A 51 3.97 -3.72 5.42
C ASN A 51 5.46 -3.63 5.10
N GLN A 52 6.16 -4.77 5.23
CA GLN A 52 7.60 -4.82 4.98
C GLN A 52 7.92 -4.46 3.53
N LYS A 53 7.16 -5.00 2.57
CA LYS A 53 7.36 -4.71 1.14
C LYS A 53 7.07 -3.26 0.79
N LEU A 54 6.01 -2.68 1.33
CA LEU A 54 5.70 -1.26 1.13
C LEU A 54 6.78 -0.36 1.71
N ASN A 55 7.28 -0.69 2.90
CA ASN A 55 8.36 0.06 3.53
C ASN A 55 9.64 -0.04 2.69
N GLU A 56 9.99 -1.23 2.17
CA GLU A 56 11.11 -1.37 1.22
C GLU A 56 10.91 -0.59 -0.10
N LEU A 57 9.71 -0.65 -0.69
CA LEU A 57 9.41 -0.04 -1.99
C LEU A 57 9.34 1.48 -1.93
N THR A 58 9.00 2.03 -0.76
CA THR A 58 8.79 3.47 -0.57
C THR A 58 9.85 4.10 0.33
N ASP A 59 10.89 3.34 0.69
CA ASP A 59 11.96 3.76 1.58
C ASP A 59 11.44 4.25 2.94
N GLY A 60 10.43 3.55 3.49
CA GLY A 60 9.77 3.88 4.76
C GLY A 60 8.80 5.04 4.73
N LYS A 61 8.44 5.55 3.55
CA LYS A 61 7.44 6.63 3.40
C LYS A 61 6.00 6.12 3.50
N LEU A 62 5.77 4.84 3.23
CA LEU A 62 4.48 4.17 3.35
C LEU A 62 4.61 3.03 4.36
N ASP A 63 3.95 3.21 5.51
CA ASP A 63 3.81 2.18 6.51
C ASP A 63 2.31 1.93 6.76
N LEU A 64 1.88 0.70 6.55
CA LEU A 64 0.51 0.23 6.80
C LEU A 64 0.22 0.24 8.31
N LEU A 65 1.24 0.32 9.20
CA LEU A 65 1.02 0.56 10.64
C LEU A 65 0.52 1.98 10.97
N PHE A 66 0.71 2.98 10.08
CA PHE A 66 0.06 4.29 10.26
C PHE A 66 -1.46 4.22 10.13
N TRP A 67 -1.99 3.12 9.58
CA TRP A 67 -3.41 2.95 9.29
C TRP A 67 -4.21 2.30 10.40
N ASP A 68 -3.57 1.54 11.30
CA ASP A 68 -4.21 0.98 12.50
C ASP A 68 -4.49 2.09 13.55
N HIS A 69 -3.78 3.22 13.47
CA HIS A 69 -3.88 4.28 14.47
C HIS A 69 -4.95 5.36 14.17
N ASN A 70 -5.67 5.29 13.04
CA ASN A 70 -6.63 6.34 12.67
C ASN A 70 -8.07 5.86 12.42
N ASN A 71 -8.49 4.69 12.93
CA ASN A 71 -9.88 4.44 13.33
C ASN A 71 -10.06 3.17 14.19
#